data_AF-A0A495SKQ7-F1
#
_entry.id   AF-A0A495SKQ7-F1
#
_cell.length_a   1.000
_cell.length_b   1.000
_cell.length_c   1.000
_cell.angle_alpha   90.00
_cell.angle_beta   90.00
_cell.angle_gamma   90.00
#
_symmetry.space_group_name_H-M   'P 1'
#
loop_
_entity.id
_entity.type
_entity.pdbx_description
1 polymer ?
#
loop_
_entity_poly.entity_id
_entity_poly.type
_entity_poly.pdbx_seq_one_letter_code
_entity_poly.pdbx_strand_id
1 'polypeptide(L)' 'MSRQNVYFIRKVGKGDFQIYHLINIETFNMLDIFFETEDEAILYAKKNNLVITTYSEILEENANGK' A
#
# COMPACT_ATOMS: atom_id res chain seq x y z
N MET A 1 20.41 -5.17 11.22
CA MET A 1 19.13 -5.66 10.70
C MET A 1 18.88 -4.93 9.39
N SER A 2 18.86 -5.65 8.27
CA SER A 2 18.42 -5.06 6.99
C SER A 2 17.00 -4.54 7.18
N ARG A 3 16.78 -3.24 6.91
CA ARG A 3 15.43 -2.66 6.91
C ARG A 3 14.63 -3.48 5.91
N GLN A 4 13.63 -4.20 6.39
CA GLN A 4 12.78 -4.97 5.50
C GLN A 4 12.01 -3.96 4.66
N ASN A 5 12.06 -4.14 3.34
CA ASN A 5 11.32 -3.31 2.39
C ASN A 5 9.84 -3.71 2.47
N VAL A 6 9.15 -3.22 3.51
CA VAL A 6 7.74 -3.53 3.78
C VAL A 6 6.84 -2.48 3.11
N TYR A 7 5.85 -2.98 2.38
CA TYR A 7 4.89 -2.18 1.62
C TYR A 7 3.47 -2.65 1.91
N PHE A 8 2.51 -1.76 1.75
CA PHE A 8 1.09 -2.10 1.69
C PHE A 8 0.51 -1.71 0.34
N ILE A 9 -0.54 -2.43 -0.07
CA ILE A 9 -1.24 -2.15 -1.31
C ILE A 9 -2.34 -1.12 -1.05
N ARG A 10 -2.34 -0.03 -1.80
CA ARG A 10 -3.42 0.96 -1.78
C ARG A 10 -4.16 0.91 -3.11
N LYS A 11 -5.47 0.64 -3.03
CA LYS A 11 -6.40 0.80 -4.14
C LYS A 11 -6.87 2.26 -4.23
N VAL A 12 -6.78 2.84 -5.41
CA VAL A 12 -7.25 4.20 -5.72
C VAL A 12 -8.17 4.13 -6.94
N GLY A 13 -9.13 5.05 -7.04
CA GLY A 13 -10.10 5.07 -8.14
C GLY A 13 -11.38 4.25 -7.86
N LYS A 14 -12.29 4.22 -8.84
CA LYS A 14 -13.59 3.56 -8.75
C LYS A 14 -13.96 2.94 -10.11
N GLY A 15 -14.67 1.81 -10.06
CA GLY A 15 -15.12 1.09 -11.25
C GLY A 15 -13.94 0.63 -12.11
N ASP A 16 -14.04 0.85 -13.42
CA ASP A 16 -13.03 0.43 -14.42
C ASP A 16 -11.73 1.26 -14.34
N PHE A 17 -11.71 2.35 -13.59
CA PHE A 17 -10.53 3.22 -13.41
C PHE A 17 -9.83 2.97 -12.07
N GLN A 18 -9.90 1.73 -11.56
CA GLN A 18 -9.18 1.33 -10.36
C GLN A 18 -7.71 1.08 -10.67
N ILE A 19 -6.85 1.57 -9.80
CA ILE A 19 -5.40 1.35 -9.85
C ILE A 19 -4.90 0.92 -8.48
N TYR A 20 -3.87 0.10 -8.48
CA TYR A 20 -3.23 -0.41 -7.28
C TYR A 20 -1.81 0.13 -7.20
N HIS A 21 -1.41 0.53 -6.00
CA HIS A 21 -0.10 1.10 -5.70
C HIS A 21 0.57 0.36 -4.56
N LEU A 22 1.90 0.31 -4.59
CA LEU A 22 2.72 -0.11 -3.46
C LEU A 22 3.24 1.11 -2.72
N ILE A 23 2.92 1.20 -1.44
CA ILE A 23 3.33 2.29 -0.56
C ILE A 23 4.21 1.71 0.55
N ASN A 24 5.40 2.25 0.71
CA ASN A 24 6.32 1.82 1.76
C ASN A 24 5.75 2.21 3.14
N ILE A 25 5.71 1.27 4.08
CA ILE A 25 5.04 1.51 5.37
C ILE A 25 5.81 2.43 6.32
N GLU A 26 7.13 2.53 6.17
CA GLU A 26 7.96 3.38 7.02
C GLU A 26 8.00 4.83 6.51
N THR A 27 8.06 5.00 5.19
CA THR A 27 8.28 6.31 4.56
C THR A 27 7.04 6.90 3.91
N PHE A 28 5.99 6.10 3.73
CA PHE A 28 4.79 6.44 2.95
C PHE A 28 5.09 6.86 1.49
N ASN A 29 6.30 6.57 1.01
CA ASN A 29 6.64 6.77 -0.38
C ASN A 29 5.95 5.72 -1.25
N MET A 30 5.29 6.21 -2.29
CA MET A 30 4.68 5.40 -3.33
C MET A 30 5.72 5.04 -4.39
N LEU A 31 5.71 3.80 -4.87
CA LEU A 31 6.48 3.45 -6.06
C LEU A 31 5.82 4.07 -7.30
N ASP A 32 6.63 4.60 -8.21
CA ASP A 32 6.18 5.18 -9.49
C ASP A 32 5.82 4.09 -10.51
N ILE A 33 4.95 3.16 -10.09
CA ILE A 33 4.45 2.04 -10.85
C ILE A 33 2.98 1.83 -10.45
N PHE A 34 2.16 1.55 -11.45
CA PHE A 34 0.72 1.36 -11.32
C PHE A 34 0.38 -0.07 -11.73
N PHE A 35 -0.58 -0.67 -11.06
CA PHE A 35 -1.08 -2.00 -11.39
C PHE A 35 -2.60 -1.94 -11.63
N GLU A 36 -3.09 -2.71 -12.60
CA GLU A 36 -4.52 -2.78 -12.91
C GLU A 36 -5.24 -3.70 -11.91
N THR A 37 -4.52 -4.66 -11.35
CA THR A 37 -5.04 -5.63 -10.38
C THR A 37 -4.15 -5.74 -9.14
N GLU A 38 -4.73 -6.22 -8.04
CA GLU A 38 -4.00 -6.50 -6.81
C GLU A 38 -2.96 -7.62 -7.00
N ASP A 39 -3.30 -8.64 -7.79
CA ASP A 39 -2.43 -9.78 -8.09
C ASP A 39 -1.15 -9.36 -8.81
N GLU A 40 -1.23 -8.38 -9.72
CA GLU A 40 -0.06 -7.80 -10.38
C GLU A 40 0.88 -7.10 -9.39
N ALA A 41 0.30 -6.32 -8.45
CA ALA A 41 1.07 -5.66 -7.40
C ALA A 41 1.78 -6.68 -6.49
N ILE A 42 1.09 -7.77 -6.11
CA ILE A 42 1.65 -8.87 -5.32
C ILE A 42 2.76 -9.59 -6.09
N LEU A 43 2.56 -9.87 -7.38
CA LEU A 43 3.56 -10.52 -8.21
C LEU A 43 4.82 -9.67 -8.36
N TYR A 44 4.66 -8.36 -8.55
CA TYR A 44 5.77 -7.41 -8.59
C TYR A 44 6.55 -7.41 -7.27
N ALA A 45 5.85 -7.36 -6.13
CA ALA A 45 6.46 -7.40 -4.82
C ALA A 45 7.29 -8.67 -4.60
N LYS A 46 6.74 -9.84 -4.95
CA LYS A 46 7.46 -11.13 -4.90
C LYS A 46 8.72 -11.13 -5.75
N LYS A 47 8.65 -10.62 -6.99
CA LYS A 47 9.80 -10.54 -7.91
C LYS A 47 10.92 -9.63 -7.39
N ASN A 48 10.56 -8.59 -6.62
CA ASN A 48 11.49 -7.58 -6.11
C ASN A 48 11.85 -7.77 -4.63
N ASN A 49 11.51 -8.92 -4.02
CA ASN A 49 11.74 -9.21 -2.60
C ASN A 49 11.16 -8.13 -1.66
N LEU A 50 10.00 -7.57 -2.02
CA LEU A 50 9.24 -6.66 -1.17
C LEU A 50 8.28 -7.46 -0.29
N VAL A 51 8.17 -7.09 0.99
CA VAL A 51 7.25 -7.72 1.93
C VAL A 51 5.93 -6.96 1.88
N ILE A 52 4.83 -7.64 1.58
CA ILE A 52 3.49 -7.05 1.63
C ILE A 52 2.90 -7.25 3.02
N THR A 53 2.36 -6.18 3.59
CA THR A 53 1.60 -6.19 4.84
C THR A 53 0.25 -5.53 4.64
N THR A 54 -0.66 -5.77 5.58
CA THR A 54 -1.92 -5.01 5.68
C THR A 54 -1.67 -3.72 6.43
N TYR A 55 -2.25 -2.62 5.94
CA TYR A 55 -2.23 -1.33 6.62
C TYR A 55 -3.66 -0.88 6.85
N SER A 56 -4.01 -0.69 8.13
CA SER A 56 -5.30 -0.16 8.55
C SER A 56 -5.04 1.15 9.27
N GLU A 57 -5.50 2.25 8.70
CA GLU A 57 -5.44 3.55 9.35
C GLU A 57 -6.44 3.55 10.50
N ILE A 58 -5.95 3.51 11.74
CA ILE A 58 -6.78 3.75 12.91
C ILE A 58 -6.98 5.25 12.97
N LEU A 59 -8.10 5.73 12.44
CA LEU A 59 -8.57 7.08 12.71
C LEU A 59 -8.95 7.12 14.19
N GLU A 60 -8.05 7.62 15.05
CA GLU A 60 -8.48 8.08 16.36
C GLU A 60 -9.42 9.27 16.13
N GLU A 61 -10.72 8.99 16.10
CA GLU A 61 -11.73 10.02 16.27
C GLU A 61 -11.43 10.70 17.60
N ASN A 62 -10.90 11.92 17.54
CA ASN A 62 -10.75 12.77 18.70
C ASN A 62 -12.10 12.83 19.41
N ALA A 63 -12.20 12.11 20.52
CA ALA A 63 -13.20 12.28 21.55
C ALA A 63 -13.01 13.67 22.16
N ASN A 64 -13.51 14.70 21.49
CA ASN A 64 -13.71 16.05 22.02
C ASN A 64 -14.72 16.81 21.15
N GLY A 65 -15.91 16.24 21.00
CA GLY A 65 -17.13 16.98 20.70
C GLY A 65 -17.73 17.45 22.02
N LYS A 66 -17.49 18.71 22.34
CA LYS A 66 -18.03 19.45 23.50
C LYS A 66 -19.54 19.64 23.39
#